data_AF-A0AAW0BYJ6-F1
#
_entry.id   AF-A0AAW0BYJ6-F1
#
_cell.length_a   1.000
_cell.length_b   1.000
_cell.length_c   1.000
_cell.angle_alpha   90.00
_cell.angle_beta   90.00
_cell.angle_gamma   90.00
#
_symmetry.space_group_name_H-M   'P 1'
#
loop_
_entity.id
_entity.type
_entity.pdbx_description
1 polymer ?
#
loop_
_entity_poly.entity_id
_entity_poly.type
_entity_poly.pdbx_seq_one_letter_code
_entity_poly.pdbx_strand_id
1 'polypeptide(L)'
;MVQLDGDSLLQVAEHHLQENTGWRQMDILLVTRTLLPRLYREFYRHVVLQSSRSMYRLQRTFEEHPDRVPFVKSLWVRVGRDGALAPAARDITYPKGYQAYFKVPVPIIKSDSSAVGQIVALVAPFLTRLTICARLHYPRIREALLATHFPNIIELELPVDLVLSPDSSDPLEGLTRFQKLQKLRIIYNSEKDEDTEILPHQSFTNVRTLTHLYVSYWAESTTNVERNIVNLRVPPSVTVVVLESDTGICPPVRPENIPRYKIHPKVVFLMKKRVFEDMDKVIGHTRRMGYLRDMSFLLDVRIIGESCVWEMGEVKVRERTATCDSYGNWEGHRVIYSLK
;
A
#
# COMPACT_ATOMS: atom_id res chain seq x y z
N MET A 1 20.83 39.63 10.19
CA MET A 1 20.38 38.54 9.28
C MET A 1 21.60 37.68 8.98
N VAL A 2 21.63 36.44 9.46
CA VAL A 2 22.72 35.51 9.16
C VAL A 2 22.40 34.84 7.83
N GLN A 3 23.21 35.08 6.82
CA GLN A 3 23.10 34.44 5.51
C GLN A 3 23.85 33.12 5.62
N LEU A 4 23.12 32.01 5.71
CA LEU A 4 23.73 30.68 5.72
C LEU A 4 24.41 30.44 4.38
N ASP A 5 25.65 29.95 4.41
CA ASP A 5 26.34 29.50 3.20
C ASP A 5 25.70 28.22 2.65
N GLY A 6 26.04 27.89 1.40
CA GLY A 6 25.45 26.76 0.69
C GLY A 6 25.68 25.42 1.39
N ASP A 7 26.79 25.27 2.11
CA ASP A 7 27.15 24.04 2.83
C ASP A 7 26.39 23.90 4.17
N SER A 8 26.06 25.02 4.82
CA SER A 8 25.20 25.06 6.01
C SER A 8 23.74 24.78 5.65
N LEU A 9 23.26 25.33 4.53
CA LEU A 9 21.94 24.98 3.96
C LEU A 9 21.88 23.49 3.56
N LEU A 10 23.00 22.94 3.07
CA LEU A 10 23.14 21.53 2.71
C LEU A 10 23.05 20.62 3.94
N GLN A 11 23.80 20.91 5.01
CA GLN A 11 23.70 20.15 6.27
C GLN A 11 22.31 20.23 6.87
N VAL A 12 21.66 21.40 6.81
CA VAL A 12 20.27 21.54 7.30
C VAL A 12 19.31 20.71 6.45
N ALA A 13 19.45 20.69 5.13
CA ALA A 13 18.59 19.89 4.25
C ALA A 13 18.83 18.38 4.42
N GLU A 14 20.08 17.93 4.48
CA GLU A 14 20.45 16.53 4.74
C GLU A 14 19.96 16.07 6.11
N HIS A 15 20.15 16.90 7.15
CA HIS A 15 19.63 16.63 8.49
C HIS A 15 18.10 16.61 8.51
N HIS A 16 17.42 17.51 7.79
CA HIS A 16 15.96 17.50 7.71
C HIS A 16 15.43 16.26 6.96
N LEU A 17 16.11 15.82 5.91
CA LEU A 17 15.79 14.59 5.18
C LEU A 17 16.06 13.33 6.00
N GLN A 18 17.08 13.34 6.87
CA GLN A 18 17.45 12.24 7.75
C GLN A 18 16.54 12.15 8.99
N GLU A 19 16.17 13.28 9.59
CA GLU A 19 15.40 13.31 10.85
C GLU A 19 13.88 13.35 10.65
N ASN A 20 13.39 13.93 9.55
CA ASN A 20 11.95 13.99 9.28
C ASN A 20 11.53 12.94 8.26
N THR A 21 11.29 11.72 8.72
CA THR A 21 10.60 10.65 7.98
C THR A 21 9.12 10.96 7.67
N GLY A 22 8.68 12.20 7.85
CA GLY A 22 7.31 12.67 7.59
C GLY A 22 7.12 13.16 6.15
N TRP A 23 6.83 12.24 5.24
CA TRP A 23 6.54 12.46 3.80
C TRP A 23 5.41 13.47 3.48
N ARG A 24 4.76 14.06 4.49
CA ARG A 24 3.64 15.00 4.36
C ARG A 24 4.05 16.42 3.93
N GLN A 25 5.34 16.72 3.84
CA GLN A 25 5.84 18.06 3.47
C GLN A 25 6.80 18.09 2.26
N MET A 26 6.99 16.97 1.53
CA MET A 26 7.82 16.95 0.31
C MET A 26 7.07 17.38 -0.96
N ASP A 27 6.31 18.47 -0.88
CA ASP A 27 5.85 19.17 -2.09
C ASP A 27 6.95 20.05 -2.71
N ILE A 28 8.14 20.10 -2.10
CA ILE A 28 9.16 21.11 -2.41
C ILE A 28 10.55 20.47 -2.41
N LEU A 29 11.00 20.08 -3.60
CA LEU A 29 12.30 20.51 -4.16
C LEU A 29 12.42 20.00 -5.60
N LEU A 30 11.41 20.26 -6.41
CA LEU A 30 11.57 20.17 -7.87
C LEU A 30 12.41 21.37 -8.33
N VAL A 31 13.71 21.19 -8.18
CA VAL A 31 14.79 21.78 -8.97
C VAL A 31 14.80 23.31 -9.04
N THR A 32 15.53 23.92 -8.12
CA THR A 32 16.33 25.08 -8.51
C THR A 32 17.60 24.57 -9.22
N ARG A 33 18.10 25.31 -10.21
CA ARG A 33 19.34 25.03 -10.98
C ARG A 33 20.62 24.94 -10.12
N THR A 34 20.49 25.03 -8.80
CA THR A 34 21.58 25.19 -7.81
C THR A 34 21.92 23.91 -7.04
N LEU A 35 21.27 22.77 -7.32
CA LEU A 35 21.70 21.48 -6.75
C LEU A 35 23.04 21.07 -7.37
N LEU A 36 24.02 20.77 -6.50
CA LEU A 36 25.32 20.23 -6.93
C LEU A 36 25.13 18.86 -7.59
N PRO A 37 25.80 18.56 -8.72
CA PRO A 37 25.62 17.30 -9.46
C PRO A 37 25.80 16.03 -8.60
N ARG A 38 26.71 16.06 -7.62
CA ARG A 38 26.94 14.96 -6.69
C ARG A 38 25.71 14.57 -5.85
N LEU A 39 24.78 15.51 -5.65
CA LEU A 39 23.57 15.32 -4.84
C LEU A 39 22.38 14.82 -5.65
N TYR A 40 22.44 14.85 -6.99
CA TYR A 40 21.33 14.39 -7.84
C TYR A 40 20.95 12.95 -7.53
N ARG A 41 21.94 12.08 -7.29
CA ARG A 41 21.68 10.67 -6.99
C ARG A 41 20.77 10.49 -5.79
N GLU A 42 21.08 11.12 -4.66
CA GLU A 42 20.29 10.97 -3.44
C GLU A 42 18.97 11.74 -3.53
N PHE A 43 18.97 12.91 -4.18
CA PHE A 43 17.79 13.74 -4.32
C PHE A 43 16.71 13.10 -5.19
N TYR A 44 17.09 12.50 -6.33
CA TYR A 44 16.14 11.85 -7.24
C TYR A 44 15.90 10.38 -6.90
N ARG A 45 16.58 9.83 -5.89
CA ARG A 45 16.46 8.40 -5.54
C ARG A 45 15.03 8.00 -5.23
N HIS A 46 14.32 8.84 -4.47
CA HIS A 46 12.96 8.64 -4.02
C HIS A 46 12.11 9.84 -4.43
N VAL A 47 11.27 9.65 -5.44
CA VAL A 47 10.43 10.72 -6.00
C VAL A 47 9.00 10.55 -5.52
N VAL A 48 8.41 11.64 -5.04
CA VAL A 48 7.03 11.70 -4.54
C VAL A 48 6.26 12.72 -5.36
N LEU A 49 5.18 12.28 -6.01
CA LEU A 49 4.33 13.10 -6.84
C LEU A 49 2.98 13.29 -6.16
N GLN A 50 2.81 14.46 -5.55
CA GLN A 50 1.60 14.87 -4.82
C GLN A 50 0.81 15.97 -5.51
N SER A 51 1.24 16.50 -6.67
CA SER A 51 0.47 17.46 -7.46
C SER A 51 0.79 17.38 -8.97
N SER A 52 -0.15 17.79 -9.83
CA SER A 52 0.07 17.91 -11.29
C SER A 52 1.18 18.90 -11.61
N ARG A 53 1.30 19.96 -10.81
CA ARG A 53 2.39 20.92 -10.94
C ARG A 53 3.74 20.25 -10.68
N SER A 54 3.81 19.37 -9.68
CA SER A 54 5.02 18.59 -9.39
C SER A 54 5.34 17.62 -10.53
N MET A 55 4.32 17.01 -11.15
CA MET A 55 4.49 16.14 -12.32
C MET A 55 5.04 16.90 -13.54
N TYR A 56 4.40 17.97 -13.99
CA TYR A 56 4.88 18.75 -15.15
C TYR A 56 6.28 19.32 -14.92
N ARG A 57 6.60 19.75 -13.70
CA ARG A 57 7.95 20.22 -13.35
C ARG A 57 8.99 19.11 -13.42
N LEU A 58 8.65 17.91 -12.95
CA LEU A 58 9.56 16.77 -13.02
C LEU A 58 9.78 16.34 -14.47
N GLN A 59 8.71 16.26 -15.25
CA GLN A 59 8.78 15.96 -16.68
C GLN A 59 9.71 16.94 -17.39
N ARG A 60 9.46 18.25 -17.25
CA ARG A 60 10.33 19.29 -17.84
C ARG A 60 11.77 19.19 -17.35
N THR A 61 11.98 18.86 -16.07
CA THR A 61 13.32 18.64 -15.52
C THR A 61 14.02 17.51 -16.25
N PHE A 62 13.35 16.39 -16.49
CA PHE A 62 13.95 15.24 -17.18
C PHE A 62 14.13 15.47 -18.68
N GLU A 63 13.29 16.30 -19.29
CA GLU A 63 13.51 16.79 -20.66
C GLU A 63 14.75 17.69 -20.75
N GLU A 64 14.94 18.61 -19.79
CA GLU A 64 16.12 19.50 -19.72
C GLU A 64 17.40 18.79 -19.25
N HIS A 65 17.27 17.72 -18.44
CA HIS A 65 18.37 17.01 -17.79
C HIS A 65 18.14 15.48 -17.81
N PRO A 66 18.26 14.84 -18.99
CA PRO A 66 17.98 13.40 -19.15
C PRO A 66 18.95 12.51 -18.38
N ASP A 67 20.15 13.00 -18.05
CA ASP A 67 21.15 12.33 -17.22
C ASP A 67 20.67 12.03 -15.79
N ARG A 68 19.60 12.70 -15.34
CA ARG A 68 19.04 12.54 -13.99
C ARG A 68 18.03 11.41 -13.87
N VAL A 69 17.41 11.00 -14.98
CA VAL A 69 16.38 9.95 -15.01
C VAL A 69 16.86 8.62 -14.38
N PRO A 70 18.09 8.13 -14.66
CA PRO A 70 18.57 6.86 -14.10
C PRO A 70 18.71 6.80 -12.58
N PHE A 71 18.75 7.98 -11.91
CA PHE A 71 18.85 8.06 -10.45
C PHE A 71 17.54 7.71 -9.76
N VAL A 72 16.40 7.75 -10.45
CA VAL A 72 15.10 7.41 -9.86
C VAL A 72 15.01 5.91 -9.60
N LYS A 73 14.91 5.53 -8.32
CA LYS A 73 14.77 4.13 -7.87
C LYS A 73 13.40 3.84 -7.27
N SER A 74 12.79 4.84 -6.64
CA SER A 74 11.44 4.73 -6.09
C SER A 74 10.58 5.87 -6.61
N LEU A 75 9.38 5.53 -7.07
CA LEU A 75 8.38 6.50 -7.48
C LEU A 75 7.09 6.29 -6.70
N TRP A 76 6.63 7.32 -6.00
CA TRP A 76 5.34 7.37 -5.34
C TRP A 76 4.43 8.35 -6.05
N VAL A 77 3.27 7.89 -6.49
CA VAL A 77 2.29 8.70 -7.19
C VAL A 77 0.97 8.63 -6.45
N ARG A 78 0.43 9.78 -6.04
CA ARG A 78 -0.94 9.88 -5.57
C ARG A 78 -1.81 10.44 -6.66
N VAL A 79 -2.97 9.84 -6.88
CA VAL A 79 -3.94 10.27 -7.89
C VAL A 79 -5.31 10.43 -7.22
N GLY A 80 -6.04 11.51 -7.48
CA GLY A 80 -7.40 11.65 -6.93
C GLY A 80 -8.37 12.43 -7.83
N ARG A 81 -9.59 12.66 -7.30
CA ARG A 81 -10.74 13.25 -8.01
C ARG A 81 -10.77 14.78 -7.91
N ASP A 82 -11.40 15.42 -8.88
CA ASP A 82 -11.99 16.75 -8.71
C ASP A 82 -12.84 16.80 -7.42
N GLY A 83 -12.42 17.68 -6.50
CA GLY A 83 -13.19 18.21 -5.38
C GLY A 83 -14.35 17.37 -4.85
N ALA A 84 -14.09 16.30 -4.12
CA ALA A 84 -14.95 15.83 -3.03
C ALA A 84 -14.22 14.77 -2.20
N LEU A 85 -14.10 15.01 -0.90
CA LEU A 85 -14.03 13.90 0.05
C LEU A 85 -15.44 13.30 0.10
N ALA A 86 -15.66 12.19 -0.60
CA ALA A 86 -16.79 11.35 -0.27
C ALA A 86 -16.46 10.62 1.05
N PRO A 87 -17.27 10.78 2.11
CA PRO A 87 -17.16 9.96 3.31
C PRO A 87 -17.77 8.58 2.99
N ALA A 88 -16.99 7.71 2.35
CA ALA A 88 -17.42 6.36 2.04
C ALA A 88 -17.10 5.43 3.22
N ALA A 89 -17.93 5.51 4.25
CA ALA A 89 -18.15 4.42 5.21
C ALA A 89 -19.65 4.45 5.55
N ARG A 90 -20.49 4.07 4.57
CA ARG A 90 -21.91 3.79 4.81
C ARG A 90 -22.06 2.28 4.93
N ASP A 91 -22.79 1.87 5.96
CA ASP A 91 -23.26 0.52 6.26
C ASP A 91 -22.27 -0.51 6.82
N ILE A 92 -21.60 -0.14 7.92
CA ILE A 92 -21.25 -1.14 8.95
C ILE A 92 -21.71 -0.60 10.30
N THR A 93 -22.59 -1.34 10.98
CA THR A 93 -23.11 -1.06 12.31
C THR A 93 -22.01 -1.22 13.37
N TYR A 94 -21.05 -0.28 13.38
CA TYR A 94 -20.19 -0.03 14.53
C TYR A 94 -20.91 0.91 15.52
N PRO A 95 -20.56 0.86 16.82
CA PRO A 95 -21.16 1.74 17.83
C PRO A 95 -21.07 3.21 17.38
N LYS A 96 -22.14 3.98 17.61
CA LYS A 96 -22.30 5.38 17.14
C LYS A 96 -21.10 6.30 17.42
N GLY A 97 -20.28 6.00 18.43
CA GLY A 97 -19.06 6.76 18.77
C GLY A 97 -17.92 6.69 17.73
N TYR A 98 -17.90 5.67 16.86
CA TYR A 98 -16.82 5.48 15.89
C TYR A 98 -17.02 6.25 14.58
N GLN A 99 -18.26 6.64 14.24
CA GLN A 99 -18.58 7.28 12.96
C GLN A 99 -18.10 8.74 12.85
N ALA A 100 -17.77 9.40 13.97
CA ALA A 100 -17.46 10.84 14.02
C ALA A 100 -16.01 11.20 13.66
N TYR A 101 -15.08 10.25 13.62
CA TYR A 101 -13.62 10.52 13.55
C TYR A 101 -13.06 10.76 12.12
N PHE A 102 -13.88 10.70 11.07
CA PHE A 102 -13.40 10.58 9.68
C PHE A 102 -13.38 11.86 8.84
N LYS A 103 -13.38 13.04 9.46
CA LYS A 103 -13.36 14.33 8.73
C LYS A 103 -12.00 15.01 8.81
N VAL A 104 -11.00 14.51 8.09
CA VAL A 104 -9.79 15.30 7.79
C VAL A 104 -9.70 15.51 6.28
N PRO A 105 -9.89 16.73 5.77
CA PRO A 105 -9.67 17.03 4.38
C PRO A 105 -8.17 17.02 4.08
N VAL A 106 -7.76 16.23 3.09
CA VAL A 106 -6.41 16.29 2.52
C VAL A 106 -6.55 16.85 1.11
N PRO A 107 -5.72 17.82 0.69
CA PRO A 107 -5.77 18.34 -0.67
C PRO A 107 -5.47 17.23 -1.68
N ILE A 108 -6.30 17.15 -2.72
CA ILE A 108 -6.29 16.11 -3.74
C ILE A 108 -6.03 16.76 -5.12
N ILE A 109 -5.28 16.05 -5.96
CA ILE A 109 -4.77 16.49 -7.26
C ILE A 109 -5.83 16.37 -8.36
N LYS A 110 -5.85 17.37 -9.25
CA LYS A 110 -6.45 17.30 -10.59
C LYS A 110 -5.43 16.82 -11.60
N SER A 111 -5.19 15.51 -11.74
CA SER A 111 -4.12 15.02 -12.63
C SER A 111 -4.60 14.82 -14.07
N ASP A 112 -3.89 15.41 -15.02
CA ASP A 112 -3.86 14.90 -16.38
C ASP A 112 -3.16 13.54 -16.36
N SER A 113 -3.97 12.48 -16.38
CA SER A 113 -3.52 11.07 -16.39
C SER A 113 -2.46 10.74 -17.45
N SER A 114 -2.33 11.55 -18.52
CA SER A 114 -1.29 11.36 -19.54
C SER A 114 0.12 11.65 -19.02
N ALA A 115 0.29 12.68 -18.19
CA ALA A 115 1.59 13.06 -17.63
C ALA A 115 2.10 12.01 -16.62
N VAL A 116 1.20 11.39 -15.84
CA VAL A 116 1.54 10.27 -14.95
C VAL A 116 2.11 9.11 -15.77
N GLY A 117 1.41 8.71 -16.83
CA GLY A 117 1.84 7.61 -17.69
C GLY A 117 3.20 7.87 -18.33
N GLN A 118 3.44 9.09 -18.82
CA GLN A 118 4.72 9.48 -19.44
C GLN A 118 5.89 9.42 -18.45
N ILE A 119 5.73 9.99 -17.25
CA ILE A 119 6.79 9.96 -16.23
C ILE A 119 7.07 8.51 -15.82
N VAL A 120 6.04 7.72 -15.57
CA VAL A 120 6.18 6.30 -15.20
C VAL A 120 6.93 5.54 -16.29
N ALA A 121 6.56 5.71 -17.56
CA ALA A 121 7.23 5.07 -18.69
C ALA A 121 8.70 5.49 -18.80
N LEU A 122 9.00 6.77 -18.59
CA LEU A 122 10.35 7.32 -18.66
C LEU A 122 11.30 6.73 -17.60
N VAL A 123 10.82 6.57 -16.35
CA VAL A 123 11.66 6.05 -15.25
C VAL A 123 11.61 4.53 -15.11
N ALA A 124 10.65 3.85 -15.75
CA ALA A 124 10.38 2.41 -15.57
C ALA A 124 11.61 1.48 -15.64
N PRO A 125 12.58 1.67 -16.57
CA PRO A 125 13.76 0.82 -16.63
C PRO A 125 14.62 0.88 -15.36
N PHE A 126 14.54 1.97 -14.60
CA PHE A 126 15.40 2.25 -13.44
C PHE A 126 14.72 2.00 -12.10
N LEU A 127 13.38 1.89 -12.10
CA LEU A 127 12.60 1.69 -10.89
C LEU A 127 12.82 0.31 -10.28
N THR A 128 13.05 0.31 -8.97
CA THR A 128 13.00 -0.88 -8.12
C THR A 128 11.76 -0.90 -7.23
N ARG A 129 11.16 0.28 -6.97
CA ARG A 129 9.92 0.44 -6.22
C ARG A 129 8.95 1.34 -7.00
N LEU A 130 7.70 0.91 -7.12
CA LEU A 130 6.61 1.72 -7.65
C LEU A 130 5.42 1.67 -6.70
N THR A 131 4.94 2.83 -6.29
CA THR A 131 3.73 2.97 -5.48
C THR A 131 2.77 3.92 -6.18
N ILE A 132 1.56 3.44 -6.45
CA ILE A 132 0.46 4.22 -7.00
C ILE A 132 -0.70 4.12 -6.03
N CYS A 133 -1.06 5.24 -5.41
CA CYS A 133 -2.22 5.33 -4.55
C CYS A 133 -3.30 6.11 -5.31
N ALA A 134 -4.25 5.37 -5.89
CA ALA A 134 -5.38 5.90 -6.65
C ALA A 134 -6.70 5.48 -6.00
N ARG A 135 -7.66 6.41 -5.89
CA ARG A 135 -8.99 6.13 -5.33
C ARG A 135 -10.07 5.83 -6.38
N LEU A 136 -9.73 5.96 -7.66
CA LEU A 136 -10.68 5.85 -8.75
C LEU A 136 -10.09 5.02 -9.86
N HIS A 137 -10.97 4.57 -10.76
CA HIS A 137 -10.57 3.95 -12.00
C HIS A 137 -9.87 4.97 -12.91
N TYR A 138 -8.61 4.69 -13.28
CA TYR A 138 -7.81 5.53 -14.18
C TYR A 138 -7.41 4.75 -15.44
N PRO A 139 -8.30 4.63 -16.46
CA PRO A 139 -8.04 3.87 -17.67
C PRO A 139 -6.72 4.23 -18.36
N ARG A 140 -6.40 5.53 -18.46
CA ARG A 140 -5.16 6.00 -19.10
C ARG A 140 -3.90 5.65 -18.31
N ILE A 141 -3.96 5.66 -16.97
CA ILE A 141 -2.83 5.24 -16.14
C ILE A 141 -2.66 3.72 -16.28
N ARG A 142 -3.77 2.97 -16.26
CA ARG A 142 -3.77 1.54 -16.52
C ARG A 142 -3.17 1.23 -17.89
N GLU A 143 -3.64 1.85 -18.97
CA GLU A 143 -3.09 1.68 -20.32
C GLU A 143 -1.59 1.97 -20.38
N ALA A 144 -1.13 3.07 -19.77
CA ALA A 144 0.28 3.40 -19.71
C ALA A 144 1.10 2.36 -18.94
N LEU A 145 0.62 1.90 -17.79
CA LEU A 145 1.25 0.81 -17.02
C LEU A 145 1.26 -0.50 -17.81
N LEU A 146 0.17 -0.78 -18.53
CA LEU A 146 0.03 -1.99 -19.33
C LEU A 146 0.97 -1.99 -20.54
N ALA A 147 1.26 -0.82 -21.11
CA ALA A 147 2.19 -0.64 -22.23
C ALA A 147 3.67 -0.54 -21.80
N THR A 148 3.94 -0.29 -20.51
CA THR A 148 5.29 -0.04 -20.01
C THR A 148 5.97 -1.33 -19.52
N HIS A 149 7.24 -1.53 -19.90
CA HIS A 149 8.06 -2.63 -19.41
C HIS A 149 8.83 -2.24 -18.13
N PHE A 150 8.75 -3.08 -17.09
CA PHE A 150 9.34 -2.85 -15.77
C PHE A 150 10.35 -3.94 -15.39
N PRO A 151 11.60 -3.89 -15.90
CA PRO A 151 12.56 -4.99 -15.76
C PRO A 151 13.11 -5.17 -14.34
N ASN A 152 12.98 -4.15 -13.48
CA ASN A 152 13.70 -4.06 -12.21
C ASN A 152 12.81 -3.88 -10.98
N ILE A 153 11.49 -3.90 -11.13
CA ILE A 153 10.56 -3.74 -10.00
C ILE A 153 10.67 -4.94 -9.04
N ILE A 154 10.99 -4.63 -7.80
CA ILE A 154 11.08 -5.56 -6.66
C ILE A 154 9.91 -5.33 -5.70
N GLU A 155 9.50 -4.07 -5.54
CA GLU A 155 8.42 -3.67 -4.63
C GLU A 155 7.34 -2.89 -5.40
N LEU A 156 6.10 -3.32 -5.29
CA LEU A 156 4.98 -2.77 -6.04
C LEU A 156 3.80 -2.53 -5.11
N GLU A 157 3.25 -1.32 -5.13
CA GLU A 157 2.00 -0.98 -4.47
C GLU A 157 1.08 -0.30 -5.49
N LEU A 158 -0.11 -0.87 -5.72
CA LEU A 158 -1.07 -0.31 -6.67
C LEU A 158 -2.50 -0.72 -6.34
N PRO A 159 -3.51 0.01 -6.85
CA PRO A 159 -4.89 -0.42 -6.77
C PRO A 159 -5.16 -1.54 -7.78
N VAL A 160 -6.07 -2.45 -7.42
CA VAL A 160 -6.28 -3.71 -8.13
C VAL A 160 -6.67 -3.50 -9.59
N ASP A 161 -7.47 -2.47 -9.86
CA ASP A 161 -7.96 -2.12 -11.20
C ASP A 161 -6.84 -1.83 -12.21
N LEU A 162 -5.66 -1.39 -11.75
CA LEU A 162 -4.51 -1.11 -12.59
C LEU A 162 -3.79 -2.37 -13.09
N VAL A 163 -4.03 -3.52 -12.47
CA VAL A 163 -3.43 -4.81 -12.87
C VAL A 163 -4.43 -5.83 -13.38
N LEU A 164 -5.72 -5.48 -13.38
CA LEU A 164 -6.74 -6.35 -13.95
C LEU A 164 -6.49 -6.59 -15.44
N SER A 165 -6.67 -7.83 -15.86
CA SER A 165 -6.82 -8.21 -17.26
C SER A 165 -8.29 -8.56 -17.51
N PRO A 166 -9.06 -7.70 -18.20
CA PRO A 166 -10.51 -7.90 -18.35
C PRO A 166 -10.83 -9.09 -19.26
N ASP A 167 -9.89 -9.46 -20.13
CA ASP A 167 -10.03 -10.52 -21.12
C ASP A 167 -9.42 -11.86 -20.65
N SER A 168 -8.85 -11.91 -19.44
CA SER A 168 -8.20 -13.12 -18.92
C SER A 168 -9.09 -13.91 -17.97
N SER A 169 -8.95 -15.24 -18.04
CA SER A 169 -9.49 -16.15 -17.03
C SER A 169 -8.86 -15.97 -15.64
N ASP A 170 -7.67 -15.36 -15.57
CA ASP A 170 -7.05 -14.92 -14.32
C ASP A 170 -6.98 -13.39 -14.30
N PRO A 171 -7.87 -12.71 -13.56
CA PRO A 171 -7.91 -11.26 -13.50
C PRO A 171 -6.57 -10.64 -13.11
N LEU A 172 -5.71 -11.35 -12.38
CA LEU A 172 -4.43 -10.86 -11.89
C LEU A 172 -3.23 -11.28 -12.76
N GLU A 173 -3.47 -11.85 -13.94
CA GLU A 173 -2.42 -12.22 -14.90
C GLU A 173 -1.50 -11.04 -15.26
N GLY A 174 -2.04 -9.81 -15.19
CA GLY A 174 -1.29 -8.57 -15.40
C GLY A 174 -0.05 -8.45 -14.51
N LEU A 175 0.01 -9.11 -13.35
CA LEU A 175 1.16 -9.09 -12.45
C LEU A 175 2.38 -9.89 -12.96
N THR A 176 2.18 -10.85 -13.87
CA THR A 176 3.26 -11.72 -14.39
C THR A 176 4.36 -10.96 -15.14
N ARG A 177 4.07 -9.75 -15.61
CA ARG A 177 5.04 -8.85 -16.25
C ARG A 177 6.17 -8.40 -15.33
N PHE A 178 5.96 -8.41 -14.02
CA PHE A 178 6.94 -7.96 -13.03
C PHE A 178 7.79 -9.16 -12.57
N GLN A 179 8.72 -9.60 -13.43
CA GLN A 179 9.46 -10.85 -13.22
C GLN A 179 10.30 -10.89 -11.93
N LYS A 180 10.74 -9.73 -11.43
CA LYS A 180 11.54 -9.60 -10.20
C LYS A 180 10.73 -9.22 -8.96
N LEU A 181 9.40 -9.19 -9.05
CA LEU A 181 8.52 -8.72 -7.98
C LEU A 181 8.61 -9.62 -6.74
N GLN A 182 9.03 -9.04 -5.62
CA GLN A 182 9.16 -9.74 -4.34
C GLN A 182 8.14 -9.25 -3.30
N LYS A 183 7.80 -7.95 -3.28
CA LYS A 183 6.83 -7.39 -2.36
C LYS A 183 5.70 -6.73 -3.12
N LEU A 184 4.47 -7.18 -2.91
CA LEU A 184 3.28 -6.65 -3.54
C LEU A 184 2.32 -6.14 -2.47
N ARG A 185 1.89 -4.89 -2.59
CA ARG A 185 0.66 -4.40 -1.98
C ARG A 185 -0.39 -4.19 -3.05
N ILE A 186 -1.52 -4.87 -2.90
CA ILE A 186 -2.67 -4.73 -3.79
C ILE A 186 -3.79 -4.04 -3.01
N ILE A 187 -4.33 -2.97 -3.59
CA ILE A 187 -5.36 -2.15 -2.95
C ILE A 187 -6.69 -2.40 -3.67
N TYR A 188 -7.57 -3.18 -3.03
CA TYR A 188 -8.97 -3.28 -3.43
C TYR A 188 -9.66 -2.00 -2.98
N ASN A 189 -10.15 -1.21 -3.92
CA ASN A 189 -10.80 0.05 -3.63
C ASN A 189 -12.05 0.19 -4.50
N SER A 190 -13.09 -0.57 -4.15
CA SER A 190 -14.37 -0.60 -4.85
C SER A 190 -15.21 0.62 -4.46
N GLU A 191 -15.04 1.76 -5.13
CA GLU A 191 -16.06 2.82 -5.05
C GLU A 191 -17.28 2.51 -5.93
N LYS A 192 -17.21 1.48 -6.79
CA LYS A 192 -18.28 1.05 -7.69
C LYS A 192 -18.68 -0.40 -7.45
N ASP A 193 -19.97 -0.69 -7.62
CA ASP A 193 -20.54 -2.05 -7.48
C ASP A 193 -19.90 -3.07 -8.43
N GLU A 194 -19.40 -2.66 -9.60
CA GLU A 194 -18.72 -3.53 -10.57
C GLU A 194 -17.40 -4.13 -10.04
N ASP A 195 -16.73 -3.47 -9.09
CA ASP A 195 -15.47 -3.96 -8.51
C ASP A 195 -15.70 -5.11 -7.51
N THR A 196 -16.95 -5.36 -7.09
CA THR A 196 -17.29 -6.46 -6.17
C THR A 196 -17.05 -7.85 -6.78
N GLU A 197 -16.97 -7.95 -8.11
CA GLU A 197 -16.69 -9.19 -8.83
C GLU A 197 -15.22 -9.62 -8.74
N ILE A 198 -14.30 -8.74 -8.36
CA ILE A 198 -12.86 -9.06 -8.34
C ILE A 198 -12.45 -9.76 -7.04
N LEU A 199 -13.10 -9.43 -5.92
CA LEU A 199 -12.78 -10.01 -4.61
C LEU A 199 -12.86 -11.55 -4.57
N PRO A 200 -13.79 -12.21 -5.27
CA PRO A 200 -13.74 -13.67 -5.44
C PRO A 200 -12.45 -14.20 -6.08
N HIS A 201 -11.76 -13.41 -6.90
CA HIS A 201 -10.62 -13.81 -7.72
C HIS A 201 -9.26 -13.35 -7.16
N GLN A 202 -8.97 -13.73 -5.92
CA GLN A 202 -7.74 -13.36 -5.20
C GLN A 202 -6.60 -14.39 -5.35
N SER A 203 -6.19 -14.69 -6.57
CA SER A 203 -5.10 -15.65 -6.84
C SER A 203 -3.81 -14.95 -7.31
N PHE A 204 -2.75 -15.09 -6.52
CA PHE A 204 -1.41 -14.54 -6.79
C PHE A 204 -0.40 -15.62 -7.16
N THR A 205 -0.83 -16.87 -7.36
CA THR A 205 0.03 -18.04 -7.60
C THR A 205 0.94 -17.90 -8.82
N ASN A 206 0.57 -17.05 -9.77
CA ASN A 206 1.32 -16.81 -11.00
C ASN A 206 2.54 -15.90 -10.79
N VAL A 207 2.65 -15.19 -9.65
CA VAL A 207 3.80 -14.34 -9.31
C VAL A 207 4.82 -15.12 -8.49
N ARG A 208 5.52 -16.07 -9.12
CA ARG A 208 6.37 -17.06 -8.41
C ARG A 208 7.49 -16.46 -7.54
N THR A 209 7.97 -15.26 -7.87
CA THR A 209 9.02 -14.55 -7.14
C THR A 209 8.53 -13.82 -5.89
N LEU A 210 7.21 -13.78 -5.67
CA LEU A 210 6.59 -13.07 -4.56
C LEU A 210 6.97 -13.68 -3.20
N THR A 211 7.43 -12.84 -2.27
CA THR A 211 7.78 -13.22 -0.89
C THR A 211 6.87 -12.55 0.13
N HIS A 212 6.40 -11.33 -0.17
CA HIS A 212 5.52 -10.55 0.71
C HIS A 212 4.28 -10.12 -0.05
N LEU A 213 3.10 -10.45 0.48
CA LEU A 213 1.83 -9.96 -0.03
C LEU A 213 1.15 -9.11 1.04
N TYR A 214 0.74 -7.91 0.67
CA TYR A 214 -0.11 -7.05 1.48
C TYR A 214 -1.42 -6.78 0.73
N VAL A 215 -2.55 -7.15 1.32
CA VAL A 215 -3.86 -6.93 0.72
C VAL A 215 -4.61 -5.87 1.52
N SER A 216 -4.95 -4.77 0.86
CA SER A 216 -5.64 -3.63 1.44
C SER A 216 -7.05 -3.54 0.87
N TYR A 217 -8.07 -3.84 1.67
CA TYR A 217 -9.47 -3.73 1.32
C TYR A 217 -10.02 -2.36 1.74
N TRP A 218 -9.80 -1.35 0.91
CA TRP A 218 -10.29 0.02 1.10
C TRP A 218 -11.73 0.14 0.59
N ALA A 219 -12.58 0.85 1.33
CA ALA A 219 -14.00 1.06 1.00
C ALA A 219 -14.85 -0.22 0.81
N GLU A 220 -14.31 -1.40 1.12
CA GLU A 220 -15.00 -2.69 1.07
C GLU A 220 -15.72 -2.98 2.38
N SER A 221 -16.95 -3.48 2.31
CA SER A 221 -17.67 -3.89 3.52
C SER A 221 -16.98 -5.08 4.19
N THR A 222 -16.85 -5.06 5.52
CA THR A 222 -16.22 -6.18 6.28
C THR A 222 -16.92 -7.52 5.99
N THR A 223 -18.23 -7.52 5.76
CA THR A 223 -18.96 -8.75 5.37
C THR A 223 -18.45 -9.32 4.05
N ASN A 224 -18.19 -8.46 3.06
CA ASN A 224 -17.72 -8.87 1.74
C ASN A 224 -16.27 -9.34 1.80
N VAL A 225 -15.41 -8.61 2.52
CA VAL A 225 -14.03 -9.02 2.79
C VAL A 225 -14.00 -10.38 3.46
N GLU A 226 -14.72 -10.55 4.57
CA GLU A 226 -14.73 -11.79 5.35
C GLU A 226 -15.25 -12.99 4.51
N ARG A 227 -16.23 -12.78 3.62
CA ARG A 227 -16.73 -13.83 2.73
C ARG A 227 -15.68 -14.29 1.71
N ASN A 228 -14.85 -13.38 1.22
CA ASN A 228 -13.96 -13.62 0.08
C ASN A 228 -12.50 -13.83 0.49
N ILE A 229 -12.09 -13.49 1.72
CA ILE A 229 -10.72 -13.66 2.24
C ILE A 229 -10.22 -15.12 2.14
N VAL A 230 -11.14 -16.08 2.17
CA VAL A 230 -10.84 -17.52 2.02
C VAL A 230 -10.41 -17.91 0.60
N ASN A 231 -10.66 -17.04 -0.39
CA ASN A 231 -10.26 -17.23 -1.78
C ASN A 231 -8.82 -16.79 -2.04
N LEU A 232 -8.16 -16.18 -1.06
CA LEU A 232 -6.76 -15.77 -1.19
C LEU A 232 -5.86 -16.99 -1.44
N ARG A 233 -5.13 -16.97 -2.56
CA ARG A 233 -4.12 -17.97 -2.95
C ARG A 233 -2.83 -17.24 -3.29
N VAL A 234 -1.71 -17.75 -2.79
CA VAL A 234 -0.37 -17.16 -2.96
C VAL A 234 0.65 -18.27 -3.14
N PRO A 235 1.76 -18.02 -3.85
CA PRO A 235 2.73 -19.06 -4.16
C PRO A 235 3.51 -19.51 -2.90
N PRO A 236 4.13 -20.70 -2.92
CA PRO A 236 4.85 -21.24 -1.76
C PRO A 236 6.00 -20.35 -1.24
N SER A 237 6.57 -19.52 -2.12
CA SER A 237 7.61 -18.54 -1.83
C SER A 237 7.17 -17.42 -0.90
N VAL A 238 5.86 -17.17 -0.74
CA VAL A 238 5.37 -16.14 0.16
C VAL A 238 5.60 -16.56 1.61
N THR A 239 6.30 -15.71 2.35
CA THR A 239 6.60 -15.87 3.78
C THR A 239 5.70 -15.01 4.64
N VAL A 240 5.18 -13.90 4.11
CA VAL A 240 4.34 -12.94 4.84
C VAL A 240 3.12 -12.56 4.02
N VAL A 241 1.95 -12.65 4.65
CA VAL A 241 0.69 -12.14 4.14
C VAL A 241 0.14 -11.17 5.17
N VAL A 242 0.02 -9.89 4.82
CA VAL A 242 -0.63 -8.90 5.67
C VAL A 242 -2.00 -8.58 5.08
N LEU A 243 -3.01 -8.43 5.93
CA LEU A 243 -4.36 -8.08 5.52
C LEU A 243 -4.80 -6.82 6.27
N GLU A 244 -5.28 -5.84 5.52
CA GLU A 244 -5.77 -4.56 6.04
C GLU A 244 -7.19 -4.33 5.52
N SER A 245 -8.13 -4.01 6.41
CA SER A 245 -9.48 -3.59 6.03
C SER A 245 -9.71 -2.15 6.47
N ASP A 246 -10.30 -1.37 5.57
CA ASP A 246 -10.66 0.03 5.77
C ASP A 246 -9.51 0.85 6.37
N THR A 247 -8.33 0.82 5.74
CA THR A 247 -7.12 1.53 6.21
C THR A 247 -6.70 1.19 7.65
N GLY A 248 -6.93 -0.05 8.07
CA GLY A 248 -6.61 -0.56 9.41
C GLY A 248 -7.56 -0.07 10.49
N ILE A 249 -8.75 0.41 10.12
CA ILE A 249 -9.83 0.76 11.04
C ILE A 249 -10.62 -0.49 11.42
N CYS A 250 -10.80 -1.40 10.48
CA CYS A 250 -11.55 -2.63 10.71
C CYS A 250 -10.61 -3.84 10.65
N PRO A 251 -10.84 -4.88 11.48
CA PRO A 251 -10.17 -6.14 11.28
C PRO A 251 -10.76 -6.81 10.02
N PRO A 252 -9.95 -7.50 9.20
CA PRO A 252 -10.44 -8.24 8.02
C PRO A 252 -11.45 -9.34 8.36
N VAL A 253 -11.41 -9.84 9.60
CA VAL A 253 -12.35 -10.81 10.16
C VAL A 253 -12.92 -10.23 11.46
N ARG A 254 -14.24 -10.27 11.62
CA ARG A 254 -14.87 -9.78 12.84
C ARG A 254 -14.41 -10.58 14.07
N PRO A 255 -14.19 -9.93 15.24
CA PRO A 255 -13.73 -10.63 16.45
C PRO A 255 -14.59 -11.83 16.84
N GLU A 256 -15.89 -11.77 16.60
CA GLU A 256 -16.85 -12.84 16.92
C GLU A 256 -16.68 -14.07 16.03
N ASN A 257 -16.17 -13.87 14.82
CA ASN A 257 -16.03 -14.91 13.82
C ASN A 257 -14.62 -15.49 13.75
N ILE A 258 -13.60 -14.81 14.31
CA ILE A 258 -12.21 -15.28 14.34
C ILE A 258 -12.07 -16.77 14.70
N PRO A 259 -12.72 -17.31 15.76
CA PRO A 259 -12.58 -18.72 16.13
C PRO A 259 -13.08 -19.71 15.06
N ARG A 260 -13.86 -19.25 14.08
CA ARG A 260 -14.40 -20.08 12.98
C ARG A 260 -13.39 -20.27 11.84
N TYR A 261 -12.26 -19.54 11.88
CA TYR A 261 -11.25 -19.55 10.85
C TYR A 261 -9.96 -20.23 11.31
N LYS A 262 -9.37 -21.03 10.43
CA LYS A 262 -7.99 -21.49 10.53
C LYS A 262 -7.11 -20.49 9.80
N ILE A 263 -6.45 -19.62 10.55
CA ILE A 263 -5.63 -18.54 9.99
C ILE A 263 -4.19 -19.02 9.92
N HIS A 264 -3.65 -19.12 8.71
CA HIS A 264 -2.27 -19.56 8.49
C HIS A 264 -1.27 -18.70 9.28
N PRO A 265 -0.19 -19.27 9.86
CA PRO A 265 0.78 -18.49 10.67
C PRO A 265 1.44 -17.33 9.93
N LYS A 266 1.58 -17.47 8.60
CA LYS A 266 2.08 -16.41 7.70
C LYS A 266 1.12 -15.23 7.50
N VAL A 267 -0.14 -15.35 7.91
CA VAL A 267 -1.15 -14.29 7.75
C VAL A 267 -1.18 -13.43 9.00
N VAL A 268 -1.17 -12.11 8.87
CA VAL A 268 -1.33 -11.17 9.98
C VAL A 268 -2.27 -10.05 9.59
N PHE A 269 -2.93 -9.46 10.58
CA PHE A 269 -3.81 -8.32 10.36
C PHE A 269 -3.06 -7.02 10.67
N LEU A 270 -3.25 -6.01 9.83
CA LEU A 270 -2.84 -4.65 10.16
C LEU A 270 -4.02 -3.91 10.78
N MET A 271 -3.79 -3.33 11.96
CA MET A 271 -4.76 -2.46 12.62
C MET A 271 -4.09 -1.24 13.22
N LYS A 272 -4.78 -0.11 13.24
CA LYS A 272 -4.33 1.08 13.97
C LYS A 272 -4.41 0.82 15.47
N LYS A 273 -3.33 1.11 16.20
CA LYS A 273 -3.23 0.85 17.65
C LYS A 273 -4.37 1.48 18.45
N ARG A 274 -4.66 2.76 18.23
CA ARG A 274 -5.76 3.46 18.92
C ARG A 274 -7.12 2.82 18.67
N VAL A 275 -7.37 2.39 17.43
CA VAL A 275 -8.64 1.76 17.06
C VAL A 275 -8.80 0.42 17.77
N PHE A 276 -7.71 -0.36 17.86
CA PHE A 276 -7.72 -1.59 18.65
C PHE A 276 -7.98 -1.33 20.14
N GLU A 277 -7.29 -0.36 20.75
CA GLU A 277 -7.44 -0.01 22.16
C GLU A 277 -8.87 0.43 22.50
N ASP A 278 -9.49 1.22 21.62
CA ASP A 278 -10.87 1.65 21.82
C ASP A 278 -11.86 0.49 21.62
N MET A 279 -11.62 -0.39 20.66
CA MET A 279 -12.40 -1.61 20.46
C MET A 279 -12.35 -2.52 21.69
N ASP A 280 -11.16 -2.68 22.28
CA ASP A 280 -10.94 -3.47 23.50
C ASP A 280 -11.69 -2.88 24.71
N LYS A 281 -11.78 -1.54 24.82
CA LYS A 281 -12.59 -0.89 25.87
C LYS A 281 -14.09 -1.16 25.71
N VAL A 282 -14.59 -1.22 24.47
CA VAL A 282 -16.03 -1.37 24.20
C VAL A 282 -16.47 -2.84 24.30
N ILE A 283 -15.70 -3.75 23.71
CA ILE A 283 -16.01 -5.19 23.70
C ILE A 283 -15.61 -5.82 25.05
N GLY A 284 -14.69 -5.20 25.77
CA GLY A 284 -14.05 -5.72 26.97
C GLY A 284 -12.92 -6.71 26.64
N HIS A 285 -12.05 -6.96 27.62
CA HIS A 285 -10.94 -7.92 27.57
C HIS A 285 -11.44 -9.36 27.49
N THR A 286 -12.03 -9.70 26.35
CA THR A 286 -12.55 -11.03 26.05
C THR A 286 -11.48 -11.87 25.39
N ARG A 287 -11.62 -13.20 25.46
CA ARG A 287 -10.77 -14.15 24.72
C ARG A 287 -10.70 -13.83 23.22
N ARG A 288 -11.77 -13.24 22.65
CA ARG A 288 -11.86 -12.80 21.25
C ARG A 288 -10.90 -11.65 20.93
N MET A 289 -10.81 -10.66 21.81
CA MET A 289 -9.83 -9.57 21.68
C MET A 289 -8.41 -10.07 21.85
N GLY A 290 -8.19 -11.08 22.71
CA GLY A 290 -6.91 -11.80 22.79
C GLY A 290 -6.49 -12.39 21.45
N TYR A 291 -7.37 -13.18 20.81
CA TYR A 291 -7.09 -13.72 19.48
C TYR A 291 -6.81 -12.65 18.43
N LEU A 292 -7.60 -11.56 18.43
CA LEU A 292 -7.36 -10.47 17.49
C LEU A 292 -5.98 -9.81 17.73
N ARG A 293 -5.58 -9.60 18.99
CA ARG A 293 -4.25 -9.07 19.33
C ARG A 293 -3.12 -9.99 18.86
N ASP A 294 -3.30 -11.30 19.00
CA ASP A 294 -2.28 -12.28 18.63
C ASP A 294 -2.07 -12.33 17.10
N MET A 295 -3.12 -12.05 16.33
CA MET A 295 -3.08 -12.04 14.87
C MET A 295 -2.74 -10.68 14.28
N SER A 296 -2.93 -9.60 15.03
CA SER A 296 -2.70 -8.24 14.57
C SER A 296 -1.33 -7.73 14.99
N PHE A 297 -0.67 -6.97 14.12
CA PHE A 297 0.28 -5.97 14.58
C PHE A 297 -0.38 -4.60 14.62
N LEU A 298 -0.14 -3.90 15.71
CA LEU A 298 -0.81 -2.64 16.02
C LEU A 298 0.07 -1.47 15.61
N LEU A 299 -0.36 -0.79 14.56
CA LEU A 299 0.35 0.32 13.95
C LEU A 299 0.09 1.61 14.74
N ASP A 300 1.14 2.18 15.34
CA ASP A 300 1.10 3.54 15.87
C ASP A 300 1.47 4.52 14.75
N VAL A 301 0.46 5.21 14.23
CA VAL A 301 0.62 6.18 13.12
C VAL A 301 1.60 7.31 13.38
N ARG A 302 2.01 7.51 14.64
CA ARG A 302 3.02 8.50 15.02
C ARG A 302 4.45 8.05 14.73
N ILE A 303 4.67 6.77 14.43
CA ILE A 303 6.01 6.15 14.34
C ILE A 303 6.31 5.66 12.90
N ILE A 304 5.44 5.94 11.92
CA ILE A 304 5.55 5.29 10.61
C ILE A 304 6.51 6.02 9.66
N GLY A 305 7.51 5.28 9.17
CA GLY A 305 8.13 5.44 7.84
C GLY A 305 7.74 4.29 6.90
N GLU A 306 7.95 4.44 5.58
CA GLU A 306 7.47 3.50 4.55
C GLU A 306 8.02 2.06 4.67
N SER A 307 9.27 1.89 5.11
CA SER A 307 9.89 0.56 5.28
C SER A 307 9.33 -0.22 6.48
N CYS A 308 8.69 0.48 7.43
CA CYS A 308 8.28 -0.08 8.71
C CYS A 308 7.15 -1.11 8.57
N VAL A 309 6.20 -0.93 7.64
CA VAL A 309 5.02 -1.82 7.55
C VAL A 309 5.39 -3.23 7.10
N TRP A 310 6.31 -3.37 6.13
CA TRP A 310 6.77 -4.67 5.65
C TRP A 310 7.50 -5.43 6.76
N GLU A 311 8.44 -4.77 7.43
CA GLU A 311 9.24 -5.33 8.51
C GLU A 311 8.38 -5.70 9.73
N MET A 312 7.38 -4.88 10.07
CA MET A 312 6.43 -5.19 11.15
C MET A 312 5.61 -6.45 10.84
N GLY A 313 5.20 -6.63 9.58
CA GLY A 313 4.54 -7.86 9.13
C GLY A 313 5.43 -9.09 9.33
N GLU A 314 6.70 -9.01 8.92
CA GLU A 314 7.69 -10.08 9.12
C GLU A 314 7.92 -10.41 10.59
N VAL A 315 8.11 -9.40 11.44
CA VAL A 315 8.25 -9.56 12.89
C VAL A 315 7.03 -10.29 13.45
N LYS A 316 5.83 -9.85 13.10
CA LYS A 316 4.60 -10.45 13.62
C LYS A 316 4.39 -11.89 13.14
N VAL A 317 4.70 -12.19 11.88
CA VAL A 317 4.65 -13.56 11.37
C VAL A 317 5.64 -14.47 12.10
N ARG A 318 6.87 -13.99 12.36
CA ARG A 318 7.87 -14.74 13.13
C ARG A 318 7.39 -15.04 14.55
N GLU A 319 6.86 -14.04 15.26
CA GLU A 319 6.23 -14.22 16.58
C GLU A 319 5.15 -15.30 16.54
N ARG A 320 4.22 -15.21 15.58
CA ARG A 320 3.13 -16.17 15.43
C ARG A 320 3.65 -17.58 15.15
N THR A 321 4.64 -17.71 14.27
CA THR A 321 5.20 -19.00 13.88
C THR A 321 5.85 -19.69 15.08
N ALA A 322 6.62 -18.95 15.88
CA ALA A 322 7.23 -19.46 17.11
C ALA A 322 6.18 -19.94 18.14
N THR A 323 4.98 -19.34 18.16
CA THR A 323 3.89 -19.74 19.06
C THR A 323 2.95 -20.81 18.50
N CYS A 324 2.99 -21.11 17.20
CA CYS A 324 2.04 -22.03 16.55
C CYS A 324 2.46 -23.50 16.65
N ASP A 325 3.71 -23.81 17.00
CA ASP A 325 4.17 -25.18 17.25
C ASP A 325 3.46 -25.86 18.44
N SER A 326 2.66 -25.11 19.23
CA SER A 326 1.92 -25.62 20.39
C SER A 326 0.41 -25.85 20.19
N TYR A 327 -0.17 -25.60 19.01
CA TYR A 327 -1.63 -25.71 18.79
C TYR A 327 -2.02 -26.90 17.90
N GLY A 328 -2.19 -28.07 18.52
CA GLY A 328 -2.62 -29.33 17.88
C GLY A 328 -4.07 -29.35 17.35
N ASN A 329 -4.28 -30.26 16.38
CA ASN A 329 -5.51 -30.72 15.71
C ASN A 329 -6.75 -29.80 15.63
N TRP A 330 -7.09 -29.37 14.40
CA TRP A 330 -8.19 -28.45 14.07
C TRP A 330 -8.98 -28.93 12.83
N GLU A 331 -9.72 -30.04 12.94
CA GLU A 331 -10.65 -30.47 11.89
C GLU A 331 -11.89 -29.55 11.83
N GLY A 332 -12.45 -29.33 10.63
CA GLY A 332 -13.73 -28.62 10.41
C GLY A 332 -13.70 -27.09 10.24
N HIS A 333 -12.53 -26.44 10.25
CA HIS A 333 -12.42 -24.98 10.20
C HIS A 333 -12.22 -24.43 8.77
N ARG A 334 -12.81 -23.26 8.46
CA ARG A 334 -12.55 -22.55 7.19
C ARG A 334 -11.12 -22.03 7.19
N VAL A 335 -10.30 -22.44 6.23
CA VAL A 335 -8.90 -22.01 6.19
C VAL A 335 -8.81 -20.66 5.50
N ILE A 336 -8.36 -19.62 6.23
CA ILE A 336 -7.85 -18.41 5.61
C ILE A 336 -6.49 -18.80 5.08
N TYR A 337 -6.45 -18.93 3.74
CA TYR A 337 -5.32 -19.32 2.90
C TYR A 337 -5.08 -20.83 2.72
N SER A 338 -4.75 -21.24 1.49
CA SER A 338 -4.28 -22.58 1.14
C SER A 338 -3.00 -22.45 0.30
N LEU A 339 -1.94 -23.13 0.73
CA LEU A 339 -0.71 -23.34 -0.05
C LEU A 339 -1.07 -24.28 -1.22
N LYS A 340 -0.79 -23.85 -2.45
CA LYS A 340 -0.78 -24.73 -3.61
C LYS A 340 0.60 -24.73 -4.24
#